data_AF-A0A3D0UI76-F1
#
_entry.id   AF-A0A3D0UI76-F1
#
_cell.length_a   1.000
_cell.length_b   1.000
_cell.length_c   1.000
_cell.angle_alpha   90.00
_cell.angle_beta   90.00
_cell.angle_gamma   90.00
#
_symmetry.space_group_name_H-M   'P 1'
#
loop_
_entity.id
_entity.type
_entity.pdbx_description
1 polymer ?
#
loop_
_entity_poly.entity_id
_entity_poly.type
_entity_poly.pdbx_seq_one_letter_code
_entity_poly.pdbx_strand_id
1 'polypeptide(L)'
;MSFFTHRPRTIDEIFPWEHIDVAVTRRFLTQDYLMSQQGETRIDCRDQCFACGILPKLKDLRRETPAEAWECPPVTRISDRIRQPKKANLPLRVS
;
A
#
# COMPACT_ATOMS: atom_id res chain seq x y z
N MET A 1 20.37 -22.82 -17.01
CA MET A 1 19.04 -22.26 -16.65
C MET A 1 18.91 -21.84 -15.18
N SER A 2 19.70 -22.37 -14.23
CA SER A 2 19.53 -22.14 -12.78
C SER A 2 19.90 -20.74 -12.29
N PHE A 3 20.77 -20.02 -13.00
CA PHE A 3 21.29 -18.70 -12.58
C PHE A 3 20.19 -17.64 -12.45
N PHE A 4 19.24 -17.58 -13.38
CA PHE A 4 18.20 -16.55 -13.38
C PHE A 4 17.06 -16.86 -12.39
N THR A 5 16.90 -18.12 -11.98
CA THR A 5 15.80 -18.56 -11.10
C THR A 5 16.16 -18.50 -9.62
N HIS A 6 17.46 -18.57 -9.26
CA HIS A 6 17.91 -18.61 -7.86
C HIS A 6 18.81 -17.45 -7.46
N ARG A 7 19.05 -16.48 -8.36
CA ARG A 7 19.85 -15.30 -8.02
C ARG A 7 19.15 -14.54 -6.88
N PRO A 8 19.82 -14.29 -5.74
CA PRO A 8 19.31 -13.38 -4.72
C PRO A 8 19.25 -11.97 -5.31
N ARG A 9 18.12 -11.29 -5.08
CA ARG A 9 17.91 -9.92 -5.56
C ARG A 9 17.87 -8.98 -4.38
N THR A 10 18.64 -7.90 -4.46
CA THR A 10 18.62 -6.88 -3.41
C THR A 10 17.39 -6.00 -3.57
N ILE A 11 16.96 -5.36 -2.48
CA ILE A 11 15.72 -4.57 -2.51
C ILE A 11 15.88 -3.26 -3.30
N ASP A 12 17.12 -2.80 -3.42
CA ASP A 12 17.58 -1.63 -4.16
C ASP A 12 17.88 -1.93 -5.64
N GLU A 13 17.88 -3.21 -6.06
CA GLU A 13 18.05 -3.60 -7.45
C GLU A 13 17.00 -2.91 -8.34
N ILE A 14 17.45 -2.28 -9.43
CA ILE A 14 16.55 -1.65 -10.41
C ILE A 14 16.17 -2.69 -11.44
N PHE A 15 14.87 -2.94 -11.58
CA PHE A 15 14.37 -3.94 -12.51
C PHE A 15 14.16 -3.37 -13.92
N PRO A 16 14.39 -4.17 -14.99
CA PRO A 16 14.09 -3.74 -16.35
C PRO A 16 12.65 -3.27 -16.55
N TRP A 17 11.70 -3.83 -15.79
CA TRP A 17 10.27 -3.49 -15.82
C TRP A 17 9.85 -2.42 -14.80
N GLU A 18 10.76 -1.84 -14.02
CA GLU A 18 10.41 -0.85 -12.99
C GLU A 18 9.79 0.45 -13.56
N HIS A 19 10.00 0.70 -14.85
CA HIS A 19 9.36 1.81 -15.56
C HIS A 19 7.85 1.60 -15.82
N ILE A 20 7.32 0.40 -15.59
CA ILE A 20 5.89 0.11 -15.76
C ILE A 20 5.13 0.64 -14.54
N ASP A 21 4.28 1.63 -14.77
CA ASP A 21 3.44 2.21 -13.74
C ASP A 21 2.15 1.41 -13.55
N VAL A 22 2.06 0.70 -12.42
CA VAL A 22 0.89 -0.09 -12.01
C VAL A 22 0.04 0.61 -10.94
N ALA A 23 0.19 1.93 -10.78
CA ALA A 23 -0.46 2.74 -9.74
C ALA A 23 -0.09 2.40 -8.28
N VAL A 24 0.83 1.46 -8.06
CA VAL A 24 1.34 1.10 -6.74
C VAL A 24 2.81 1.50 -6.63
N THR A 25 3.19 2.09 -5.51
CA THR A 25 4.54 2.58 -5.24
C THR A 25 5.48 1.44 -4.86
N ARG A 26 6.74 1.54 -5.28
CA ARG A 26 7.82 0.63 -4.85
C ARG A 26 7.90 0.52 -3.33
N ARG A 27 7.75 1.63 -2.62
CA ARG A 27 7.76 1.67 -1.14
C ARG A 27 6.74 0.72 -0.52
N PHE A 28 5.51 0.70 -1.06
CA PHE A 28 4.45 -0.19 -0.56
C PHE A 28 4.80 -1.66 -0.80
N LEU A 29 5.22 -2.02 -2.02
CA LEU A 29 5.61 -3.39 -2.38
C LEU A 29 6.83 -3.88 -1.60
N THR A 30 7.83 -3.02 -1.42
CA THR A 30 9.02 -3.29 -0.59
C THR A 30 8.62 -3.63 0.85
N GLN A 31 7.73 -2.84 1.46
CA GLN A 31 7.29 -3.13 2.82
C GLN A 31 6.46 -4.42 2.90
N ASP A 32 5.60 -4.68 1.91
CA ASP A 32 4.80 -5.90 1.83
C ASP A 32 5.69 -7.16 1.68
N TYR A 33 6.70 -7.09 0.84
CA TYR A 33 7.72 -8.12 0.70
C TYR A 33 8.44 -8.39 2.03
N LEU A 34 8.89 -7.35 2.75
CA LEU A 34 9.54 -7.53 4.04
C LEU A 34 8.62 -8.16 5.10
N MET A 35 7.31 -7.82 5.10
CA MET A 35 6.33 -8.49 5.95
C MET A 35 6.17 -9.97 5.60
N SER A 36 6.11 -10.31 4.31
CA SER A 36 6.02 -11.70 3.87
C SER A 36 7.23 -12.55 4.31
N GLN A 37 8.43 -11.95 4.33
CA GLN A 37 9.64 -12.61 4.84
C GLN A 37 9.55 -12.90 6.35
N GLN A 38 8.69 -12.18 7.08
CA GLN A 38 8.40 -12.37 8.50
C GLN A 38 7.17 -13.26 8.74
N GLY A 39 6.50 -13.74 7.68
CA GLY A 39 5.25 -14.49 7.80
C GLY A 39 4.03 -13.61 8.15
N GLU A 40 4.16 -12.30 7.99
CA GLU A 40 3.10 -11.33 8.29
C GLU A 40 2.34 -10.92 7.03
N THR A 41 1.09 -10.51 7.22
CA THR A 41 0.25 -9.93 6.17
C THR A 41 -0.34 -8.62 6.63
N ARG A 42 -0.72 -7.76 5.67
CA ARG A 42 -1.47 -6.54 5.97
C ARG A 42 -2.93 -6.88 6.19
N ILE A 43 -3.58 -6.12 7.06
CA ILE A 43 -5.04 -6.08 7.13
C ILE A 43 -5.63 -5.47 5.86
N ASP A 44 -6.94 -5.64 5.65
CA ASP A 44 -7.64 -5.09 4.49
C ASP A 44 -7.44 -3.56 4.43
N CYS A 45 -7.03 -3.07 3.26
CA CYS A 45 -6.78 -1.65 3.04
C CYS A 45 -8.08 -0.82 2.98
N ARG A 46 -9.24 -1.46 2.88
CA ARG A 46 -10.56 -0.84 3.05
C ARG A 46 -10.79 -0.31 4.46
N ASP A 47 -10.15 -0.93 5.46
CA ASP A 47 -10.24 -0.49 6.85
C ASP A 47 -9.29 0.68 7.15
N GLN A 48 -8.10 0.67 6.54
CA GLN A 48 -7.13 1.77 6.66
C GLN A 48 -6.22 1.91 5.43
N CYS A 49 -5.97 3.16 5.02
CA CYS A 49 -5.08 3.44 3.90
C CYS A 49 -3.60 3.29 4.28
N PHE A 50 -2.88 2.42 3.57
CA PHE A 50 -1.43 2.21 3.72
C PHE A 50 -0.57 3.04 2.75
N ALA A 51 -1.18 4.00 2.05
CA ALA A 51 -0.52 4.80 1.03
C ALA A 51 0.14 3.94 -0.07
N CYS A 52 -0.62 3.01 -0.66
CA CYS A 52 -0.13 2.13 -1.73
C CYS A 52 0.22 2.89 -3.02
N GLY A 53 -0.49 3.98 -3.34
CA GLY A 53 -0.27 4.79 -4.55
C GLY A 53 -1.53 5.01 -5.40
N ILE A 54 -2.56 4.19 -5.22
CA ILE A 54 -3.80 4.23 -6.01
C ILE A 54 -4.50 5.58 -5.91
N LEU A 55 -4.66 6.12 -4.69
CA LEU A 55 -5.37 7.38 -4.45
C LEU A 55 -4.77 8.58 -5.19
N PRO A 56 -3.46 8.88 -5.11
CA PRO A 56 -2.88 9.98 -5.90
C PRO A 56 -2.86 9.69 -7.40
N LYS A 57 -2.67 8.42 -7.83
CA LYS A 57 -2.58 8.06 -9.25
C LYS A 57 -3.93 8.16 -9.96
N LEU A 58 -5.01 7.71 -9.32
CA LEU A 58 -6.37 7.68 -9.87
C LEU A 58 -7.24 8.80 -9.31
N LYS A 59 -6.64 9.93 -8.92
CA LYS A 59 -7.34 11.04 -8.25
C LYS A 59 -8.53 11.60 -9.06
N ASP A 60 -8.42 11.63 -10.39
CA ASP A 60 -9.44 12.19 -11.26
C ASP A 60 -10.62 11.23 -11.39
N LEU A 61 -10.34 9.94 -11.63
CA LEU A 61 -11.34 8.87 -11.57
C LEU A 61 -12.04 8.83 -10.21
N ARG A 62 -11.29 8.97 -9.10
CA ARG A 62 -11.87 9.06 -7.75
C ARG A 62 -12.87 10.21 -7.62
N ARG A 63 -12.59 11.37 -8.22
CA ARG A 63 -13.47 12.55 -8.14
C ARG A 63 -14.78 12.32 -8.89
N GLU A 64 -14.72 11.57 -9.99
CA GLU A 64 -15.89 11.24 -10.82
C GLU A 64 -16.69 10.06 -10.27
N THR A 65 -16.09 9.24 -9.40
CA THR A 65 -16.73 8.06 -8.83
C THR A 65 -17.52 8.41 -7.56
N PRO A 66 -18.81 8.00 -7.45
CA PRO A 66 -19.59 8.10 -6.21
C PRO A 66 -18.85 7.51 -5.01
N ALA A 67 -19.07 8.07 -3.82
CA ALA A 67 -18.33 7.65 -2.62
C ALA A 67 -18.58 6.18 -2.27
N GLU A 68 -19.80 5.72 -2.50
CA GLU A 68 -20.27 4.36 -2.22
C GLU A 68 -19.69 3.33 -3.20
N ALA A 69 -19.25 3.78 -4.38
CA ALA A 69 -18.63 2.94 -5.41
C ALA A 69 -17.09 2.93 -5.30
N TRP A 70 -16.51 3.78 -4.45
CA TRP A 70 -15.06 3.86 -4.27
C TRP A 70 -14.60 3.10 -3.02
N GLU A 71 -13.94 1.97 -3.24
CA GLU A 71 -13.56 1.02 -2.18
C GLU A 71 -12.46 1.50 -1.23
N CYS A 72 -11.58 2.44 -1.62
CA CYS A 72 -10.53 2.89 -0.71
C CYS A 72 -11.12 3.79 0.40
N PRO A 73 -10.62 3.68 1.64
CA PRO A 73 -11.12 4.50 2.73
C PRO A 73 -10.77 5.98 2.53
N PRO A 74 -11.55 6.89 3.13
CA PRO A 74 -11.24 8.31 3.12
C PRO A 74 -9.89 8.57 3.81
N VAL A 75 -9.03 9.36 3.17
CA VAL A 75 -7.76 9.78 3.77
C VAL A 75 -7.95 11.10 4.50
N THR A 76 -7.56 11.13 5.77
CA THR A 76 -7.53 12.36 6.57
C THR A 76 -6.46 13.32 6.05
N ARG A 77 -6.81 14.61 5.89
CA ARG A 77 -5.81 15.63 5.54
C ARG A 77 -4.84 15.80 6.69
N ILE A 78 -3.60 16.17 6.37
CA ILE A 78 -2.56 16.42 7.38
C ILE A 78 -3.03 17.50 8.38
N SER A 79 -3.71 18.55 7.90
CA SER A 79 -4.31 19.59 8.73
C SER A 79 -5.28 19.05 9.79
N ASP A 80 -5.99 17.98 9.45
CA ASP A 80 -7.06 17.42 10.28
C ASP A 80 -6.47 16.45 11.31
N ARG A 81 -5.34 15.79 10.99
CA ARG A 81 -4.61 14.91 11.92
C ARG A 81 -4.01 15.65 13.10
N ILE A 82 -3.56 16.90 12.91
CA ILE A 82 -3.01 17.74 14.00
C ILE A 82 -4.06 18.03 15.07
N ARG A 83 -5.35 18.00 14.71
CA ARG A 83 -6.48 18.30 15.59
C ARG A 83 -7.12 17.07 16.25
N GLN A 84 -6.78 15.85 15.84
CA GLN A 84 -7.40 14.62 16.34
C GLN A 84 -6.47 13.88 17.33
N PRO A 85 -6.97 13.48 18.52
CA PRO A 85 -6.22 12.61 19.41
C PRO A 85 -6.03 11.23 18.76
N LYS A 86 -4.84 10.64 18.93
CA LYS A 86 -4.51 9.31 18.38
C LYS A 86 -5.51 8.27 18.92
N LYS A 87 -6.37 7.72 18.06
CA LYS A 87 -7.18 6.54 18.43
C LYS A 87 -6.24 5.35 18.60
N ALA A 88 -6.33 4.71 19.77
CA ALA A 88 -5.54 3.54 20.13
C ALA A 88 -5.82 2.39 19.16
N ASN A 89 -4.75 1.67 18.77
CA ASN A 89 -4.81 0.48 17.94
C ASN A 89 -5.77 -0.55 18.56
N LEU A 90 -6.78 -0.97 17.80
CA LEU A 90 -7.62 -2.11 18.16
C LEU A 90 -6.83 -3.40 17.90
N PRO A 91 -6.74 -4.35 18.84
CA PRO A 91 -5.96 -5.56 18.66
C PRO A 91 -6.61 -6.46 17.60
N LEU A 92 -5.74 -7.05 16.77
CA LEU A 92 -6.07 -8.04 15.76
C LEU A 92 -6.88 -9.19 16.39
N ARG A 93 -8.14 -9.36 15.99
CA ARG A 93 -8.87 -10.61 16.23
C ARG A 93 -8.44 -11.62 15.18
N VAL A 94 -7.52 -12.50 15.56
CA VAL A 94 -7.28 -13.76 14.85
C VAL A 94 -8.52 -14.63 15.05
N SER A 95 -9.18 -15.04 13.98
CA SER A 95 -10.20 -16.10 13.99
C SER A 95 -9.59 -17.39 13.46
#